data_AF-A0A8J2LCI6-F1
#
_entry.id   AF-A0A8J2LCI6-F1
#
_cell.length_a   1.000
_cell.length_b   1.000
_cell.length_c   1.000
_cell.angle_alpha   90.00
_cell.angle_beta   90.00
_cell.angle_gamma   90.00
#
_symmetry.space_group_name_H-M   'P 1'
#
loop_
_entity.id
_entity.type
_entity.pdbx_description
1 polymer ?
#
loop_
_entity_poly.entity_id
_entity_poly.type
_entity_poly.pdbx_seq_one_letter_code
_entity_poly.pdbx_strand_id
1 'polypeptide(L)'
;SHTVARQMPNGEKMYELEYPIKNLRNLIATSDSTLLVGPGFEKLKDTLYIFNAKTGVMAHKIILKYPNFKDYLTILAVPRRATQVALIDSDKGNIIDVKTKKFVRSVPKWGGRCTKDGKFGLYAPGRGGLELIDLKHGKSIRTFIPKVAEGVFTIITMFNRTDEYVLYYHGGRKT
;
A
#
# COMPACT_ATOMS: atom_id res chain seq x y z
N SER A 1 -19.15 -5.40 1.23
CA SER A 1 -18.72 -4.29 0.36
C SER A 1 -19.46 -4.41 -0.94
N HIS A 2 -19.99 -3.31 -1.45
CA HIS A 2 -20.55 -3.20 -2.79
C HIS A 2 -19.62 -2.31 -3.61
N THR A 3 -19.17 -2.78 -4.76
CA THR A 3 -18.19 -2.06 -5.59
C THR A 3 -18.57 -2.13 -7.05
N VAL A 4 -18.61 -0.98 -7.71
CA VAL A 4 -18.98 -0.85 -9.12
C VAL A 4 -17.75 -0.41 -9.92
N ALA A 5 -17.38 -1.19 -10.92
CA ALA A 5 -16.36 -0.78 -11.89
C ALA A 5 -17.03 -0.03 -13.05
N ARG A 6 -16.43 1.10 -13.42
CA ARG A 6 -16.89 1.93 -14.54
C ARG A 6 -15.74 2.22 -15.48
N GLN A 7 -16.05 2.30 -16.76
CA GLN A 7 -15.10 2.75 -17.76
C GLN A 7 -14.93 4.27 -17.67
N MET A 8 -13.70 4.75 -17.85
CA MET A 8 -13.41 6.18 -18.01
C MET A 8 -13.06 6.44 -19.49
N PRO A 9 -13.55 7.54 -20.11
CA PRO A 9 -14.27 8.65 -19.48
C PRO A 9 -15.80 8.54 -19.47
N ASN A 10 -16.41 7.62 -20.23
CA ASN A 10 -17.87 7.58 -20.46
C ASN A 10 -18.72 7.18 -19.23
N GLY A 11 -18.12 6.58 -18.19
CA GLY A 11 -18.80 6.20 -16.95
C GLY A 11 -19.65 4.93 -17.05
N GLU A 12 -19.58 4.20 -18.17
CA GLU A 12 -20.35 2.98 -18.40
C GLU A 12 -20.01 1.91 -17.36
N LYS A 13 -21.05 1.28 -16.79
CA LYS A 13 -20.87 0.20 -15.81
C LYS A 13 -20.29 -1.01 -16.51
N MET A 14 -19.10 -1.44 -16.08
CA MET A 14 -18.45 -2.65 -16.59
C MET A 14 -18.93 -3.89 -15.84
N TYR A 15 -18.83 -3.88 -14.51
CA TYR A 15 -19.23 -4.97 -13.63
C TYR A 15 -19.41 -4.48 -12.20
N GLU A 16 -19.92 -5.36 -11.34
CA GLU A 16 -20.29 -5.09 -9.96
C GLU A 16 -19.88 -6.26 -9.08
N LEU A 17 -19.42 -5.96 -7.87
CA LEU A 17 -18.82 -6.91 -6.94
C LEU A 17 -19.47 -6.78 -5.57
N GLU A 18 -19.80 -7.92 -4.99
CA GLU A 18 -20.17 -8.02 -3.58
C GLU A 18 -19.29 -9.03 -2.87
N TYR A 19 -18.70 -8.60 -1.76
CA TYR A 19 -17.81 -9.45 -0.96
C TYR A 19 -17.75 -8.98 0.50
N PRO A 20 -17.52 -9.89 1.46
CA PRO A 20 -17.53 -9.56 2.87
C PRO A 20 -16.26 -8.79 3.28
N ILE A 21 -16.44 -7.70 4.03
CA ILE A 21 -15.37 -6.87 4.56
C ILE A 21 -15.62 -6.57 6.03
N LYS A 22 -14.54 -6.33 6.77
CA LYS A 22 -14.60 -5.77 8.12
C LYS A 22 -14.49 -4.24 8.09
N ASN A 23 -13.47 -3.74 7.39
CA ASN A 23 -13.19 -2.31 7.23
C ASN A 23 -13.25 -1.94 5.75
N LEU A 24 -13.82 -0.78 5.44
CA LEU A 24 -13.81 -0.23 4.09
C LEU A 24 -12.40 0.26 3.75
N ARG A 25 -11.80 -0.33 2.72
CA ARG A 25 -10.52 0.09 2.13
C ARG A 25 -10.63 -0.01 0.61
N ASN A 26 -9.87 0.83 -0.09
CA ASN A 26 -9.86 0.86 -1.54
C ASN A 26 -9.42 -0.49 -2.12
N LEU A 27 -10.05 -0.90 -3.22
CA LEU A 27 -9.48 -1.92 -4.09
C LEU A 27 -8.39 -1.27 -4.94
N ILE A 28 -7.33 -2.01 -5.20
CA ILE A 28 -6.23 -1.58 -6.05
C ILE A 28 -6.01 -2.56 -7.18
N ALA A 29 -5.70 -2.05 -8.37
CA ALA A 29 -5.20 -2.88 -9.45
C ALA A 29 -3.75 -3.26 -9.16
N THR A 30 -3.35 -4.49 -9.51
CA THR A 30 -1.95 -4.88 -9.54
C THR A 30 -1.17 -4.04 -10.56
N SER A 31 0.16 -4.00 -10.47
CA SER A 31 0.96 -3.10 -11.33
C SER A 31 0.87 -3.44 -12.81
N ASP A 32 0.56 -4.69 -13.14
CA ASP A 32 0.26 -5.17 -14.50
C ASP A 32 -1.21 -4.98 -14.91
N SER A 33 -2.05 -4.43 -14.03
CA SER A 33 -3.49 -4.22 -14.21
C SER A 33 -4.30 -5.48 -14.53
N THR A 34 -3.78 -6.67 -14.21
CA THR A 34 -4.47 -7.94 -14.51
C THR A 34 -5.43 -8.36 -13.39
N LEU A 35 -5.13 -7.98 -12.15
CA LEU A 35 -5.89 -8.35 -10.96
C LEU A 35 -6.33 -7.11 -10.18
N LEU A 36 -7.50 -7.21 -9.56
CA LEU A 36 -8.01 -6.25 -8.60
C LEU A 36 -7.95 -6.89 -7.21
N VAL A 37 -7.34 -6.19 -6.25
CA VAL A 37 -7.08 -6.69 -4.91
C VAL A 37 -7.80 -5.80 -3.90
N GLY A 38 -8.62 -6.42 -3.05
CA GLY A 38 -9.41 -5.72 -2.04
C GLY A 38 -9.29 -6.35 -0.66
N PRO A 39 -9.68 -5.61 0.40
CA PRO A 39 -9.80 -6.16 1.74
C PRO A 39 -10.88 -7.26 1.78
N GLY A 40 -10.87 -8.07 2.82
CA GLY A 40 -11.84 -9.13 2.99
C GLY A 40 -11.88 -9.61 4.42
N PHE A 41 -13.01 -10.17 4.83
CA PHE A 41 -13.15 -10.74 6.16
C PHE A 41 -14.05 -11.97 6.11
N GLU A 42 -13.49 -13.12 6.46
CA GLU A 42 -14.22 -14.38 6.41
C GLU A 42 -13.82 -15.27 7.59
N LYS A 43 -14.80 -15.90 8.25
CA LYS A 43 -14.57 -16.79 9.41
C LYS A 43 -13.63 -16.17 10.46
N LEU A 44 -13.85 -14.90 10.79
CA LEU A 44 -13.06 -14.12 11.74
C LEU A 44 -11.59 -13.88 11.34
N LYS A 45 -11.25 -14.02 10.06
CA LYS A 45 -9.88 -13.85 9.54
C LYS A 45 -9.81 -12.75 8.50
N ASP A 46 -8.86 -11.83 8.68
CA ASP A 46 -8.48 -10.86 7.67
C ASP A 46 -7.98 -11.58 6.41
N THR A 47 -8.54 -11.20 5.27
CA THR A 47 -8.37 -11.88 3.98
C THR A 47 -8.18 -10.82 2.89
N LEU A 48 -7.49 -11.17 1.82
CA LEU A 48 -7.52 -10.42 0.56
C LEU A 48 -8.40 -11.15 -0.44
N TYR A 49 -9.30 -10.41 -1.10
CA TYR A 49 -10.05 -10.89 -2.24
C TYR A 49 -9.36 -10.44 -3.51
N ILE A 50 -9.14 -11.39 -4.42
CA ILE A 50 -8.49 -11.16 -5.70
C ILE A 50 -9.53 -11.42 -6.79
N PHE A 51 -9.76 -10.43 -7.62
CA PHE A 51 -10.66 -10.49 -8.76
C PHE A 51 -9.86 -10.30 -10.05
N ASN A 52 -10.37 -10.82 -11.15
CA ASN A 52 -9.89 -10.44 -12.47
C ASN A 52 -10.28 -8.98 -12.74
N ALA A 53 -9.31 -8.12 -13.06
CA ALA A 53 -9.56 -6.67 -13.19
C ALA A 53 -10.43 -6.28 -14.40
N LYS A 54 -10.54 -7.15 -15.41
CA LYS A 54 -11.34 -6.89 -16.61
C LYS A 54 -12.79 -7.32 -16.45
N THR A 55 -13.02 -8.44 -15.77
CA THR A 55 -14.32 -9.11 -15.72
C THR A 55 -15.00 -9.02 -14.36
N GLY A 56 -14.27 -8.68 -13.29
CA GLY A 56 -14.78 -8.69 -11.93
C GLY A 56 -14.93 -10.09 -11.32
N VAL A 57 -14.68 -11.17 -12.07
CA VAL A 57 -14.81 -12.53 -11.54
C VAL A 57 -13.80 -12.76 -10.42
N MET A 58 -14.27 -13.27 -9.26
CA MET A 58 -13.40 -13.63 -8.15
C MET A 58 -12.46 -14.76 -8.59
N ALA A 59 -11.15 -14.50 -8.56
CA ALA A 59 -10.13 -15.50 -8.88
C ALA A 59 -9.84 -16.39 -7.66
N HIS A 60 -9.51 -15.77 -6.52
CA HIS A 60 -9.24 -16.48 -5.27
C HIS A 60 -9.17 -15.52 -4.08
N LYS A 61 -8.96 -16.09 -2.90
CA LYS A 61 -8.75 -15.37 -1.64
C LYS A 61 -7.44 -15.78 -0.96
N ILE A 62 -6.88 -14.87 -0.17
CA ILE A 62 -5.65 -15.09 0.61
C ILE A 62 -5.91 -14.72 2.06
N ILE A 63 -5.84 -15.68 2.96
CA ILE A 63 -5.87 -15.39 4.41
C ILE A 63 -4.56 -14.70 4.77
N LEU A 64 -4.65 -13.55 5.43
CA LEU A 64 -3.48 -12.79 5.83
C LEU A 64 -2.81 -13.46 7.02
N LYS A 65 -1.62 -14.00 6.77
CA LYS A 65 -0.75 -14.59 7.78
C LYS A 65 0.70 -14.24 7.46
N TYR A 66 1.29 -13.40 8.30
CA TYR A 66 2.70 -13.02 8.22
C TYR A 66 3.24 -12.61 9.59
N PRO A 67 4.57 -12.58 9.79
CA PRO A 67 5.18 -12.27 11.08
C PRO A 67 4.75 -10.91 11.63
N ASN A 68 4.40 -10.86 12.92
CA ASN A 68 3.95 -9.65 13.61
C ASN A 68 2.82 -8.95 12.84
N PHE A 69 1.77 -9.70 12.53
CA PHE A 69 0.59 -9.16 11.86
C PHE A 69 0.00 -8.01 12.68
N LYS A 70 -0.22 -6.88 12.01
CA LYS A 70 -0.97 -5.74 12.50
C LYS A 70 -2.04 -5.41 11.47
N ASP A 71 -3.13 -4.80 11.93
CA ASP A 71 -4.11 -4.26 11.01
C ASP A 71 -3.44 -3.19 10.14
N TYR A 72 -3.72 -3.24 8.84
CA TYR A 72 -3.07 -2.38 7.85
C TYR A 72 -3.94 -1.17 7.53
N LEU A 73 -3.32 -0.05 7.19
CA LEU A 73 -3.98 1.20 6.83
C LEU A 73 -4.41 1.21 5.36
N THR A 74 -3.55 0.71 4.47
CA THR A 74 -3.80 0.73 3.02
C THR A 74 -3.12 -0.42 2.28
N ILE A 75 -3.60 -0.68 1.06
CA ILE A 75 -3.05 -1.65 0.11
C ILE A 75 -2.49 -0.86 -1.08
N LEU A 76 -1.29 -1.20 -1.52
CA LEU A 76 -0.64 -0.55 -2.66
C LEU A 76 -0.10 -1.59 -3.63
N ALA A 77 -0.17 -1.32 -4.93
CA ALA A 77 0.59 -2.09 -5.91
C ALA A 77 2.08 -1.80 -5.76
N VAL A 78 2.93 -2.83 -5.83
CA VAL A 78 4.38 -2.63 -5.84
C VAL A 78 4.83 -2.31 -7.27
N PRO A 79 5.43 -1.14 -7.54
CA PRO A 79 5.84 -0.79 -8.90
C PRO A 79 6.80 -1.82 -9.51
N ARG A 80 6.64 -2.08 -10.82
CA ARG A 80 7.43 -3.05 -11.60
C ARG A 80 7.45 -4.48 -11.03
N ARG A 81 6.50 -4.82 -10.13
CA ARG A 81 6.28 -6.16 -9.63
C ARG A 81 4.85 -6.55 -9.95
N ALA A 82 4.69 -7.21 -11.10
CA ALA A 82 3.41 -7.50 -11.75
C ALA A 82 2.28 -7.80 -10.75
N THR A 83 2.48 -8.81 -9.90
CA THR A 83 1.46 -9.34 -8.98
C THR A 83 1.78 -9.13 -7.50
N GLN A 84 2.72 -8.25 -7.15
CA GLN A 84 3.01 -7.96 -5.75
C GLN A 84 2.24 -6.74 -5.26
N VAL A 85 1.68 -6.86 -4.06
CA VAL A 85 1.01 -5.79 -3.33
C VAL A 85 1.67 -5.61 -1.98
N ALA A 86 1.62 -4.39 -1.44
CA ALA A 86 2.08 -4.05 -0.12
C ALA A 86 0.89 -3.71 0.78
N LEU A 87 0.82 -4.33 1.95
CA LEU A 87 -0.06 -3.96 3.05
C LEU A 87 0.71 -3.04 3.98
N ILE A 88 0.36 -1.77 4.01
CA ILE A 88 1.04 -0.75 4.82
C ILE A 88 0.37 -0.70 6.18
N ASP A 89 1.07 -1.11 7.22
CA ASP A 89 0.63 -0.96 8.61
C ASP A 89 1.31 0.27 9.26
N SER A 90 1.17 0.42 10.58
CA SER A 90 1.74 1.56 11.33
C SER A 90 3.27 1.60 11.34
N ASP A 91 3.93 0.47 11.11
CA ASP A 91 5.37 0.29 11.34
C ASP A 91 6.14 -0.09 10.07
N LYS A 92 5.48 -0.77 9.12
CA LYS A 92 6.11 -1.44 7.99
C LYS A 92 5.16 -1.64 6.81
N GLY A 93 5.74 -1.86 5.64
CA GLY A 93 5.03 -2.41 4.49
C GLY A 93 5.24 -3.92 4.39
N ASN A 94 4.18 -4.70 4.26
CA ASN A 94 4.24 -6.16 4.12
C ASN A 94 3.92 -6.55 2.68
N ILE A 95 4.92 -7.08 1.96
CA ILE A 95 4.81 -7.41 0.54
C ILE A 95 4.32 -8.85 0.39
N ILE A 96 3.25 -9.03 -0.37
CA ILE A 96 2.63 -10.31 -0.68
C ILE A 96 2.54 -10.42 -2.20
N ASP A 97 2.92 -11.57 -2.75
CA ASP A 97 2.63 -11.89 -4.13
C ASP A 97 1.24 -12.56 -4.20
N VAL A 98 0.28 -11.86 -4.81
CA VAL A 98 -1.12 -12.31 -4.78
C VAL A 98 -1.40 -13.45 -5.73
N LYS A 99 -0.56 -13.67 -6.75
CA LYS A 99 -0.72 -14.78 -7.70
C LYS A 99 -0.25 -16.09 -7.08
N THR A 100 0.92 -16.09 -6.46
CA THR A 100 1.51 -17.24 -5.77
C THR A 100 1.00 -17.41 -4.34
N LYS A 101 0.28 -16.42 -3.81
CA LYS A 101 -0.28 -16.37 -2.45
C LYS A 101 0.79 -16.41 -1.36
N LYS A 102 2.01 -15.96 -1.68
CA LYS A 102 3.17 -16.01 -0.78
C LYS A 102 3.45 -14.65 -0.15
N PHE A 103 3.69 -14.66 1.16
CA PHE A 103 4.36 -13.53 1.81
C PHE A 103 5.80 -13.46 1.31
N VAL A 104 6.20 -12.29 0.81
CA VAL A 104 7.54 -12.08 0.23
C VAL A 104 8.48 -11.55 1.30
N ARG A 105 8.14 -10.42 1.95
CA ARG A 105 8.94 -9.79 3.01
C ARG A 105 8.18 -8.66 3.69
N SER A 106 8.69 -8.24 4.86
CA SER A 106 8.35 -6.96 5.48
C SER A 106 9.44 -5.94 5.20
N VAL A 107 9.05 -4.68 4.99
CA VAL A 107 9.96 -3.53 4.85
C VAL A 107 9.69 -2.58 6.02
N PRO A 108 10.52 -2.61 7.08
CA PRO A 108 10.39 -1.69 8.20
C PRO A 108 10.39 -0.23 7.77
N LYS A 109 9.69 0.61 8.52
CA LYS A 109 9.62 2.08 8.33
C LYS A 109 8.98 2.54 7.01
N TRP A 110 8.54 1.63 6.15
CA TRP A 110 8.00 2.02 4.85
C TRP A 110 6.52 2.42 4.96
N GLY A 111 6.25 3.72 4.74
CA GLY A 111 4.89 4.28 4.74
C GLY A 111 4.15 4.19 3.39
N GLY A 112 4.60 3.34 2.47
CA GLY A 112 3.93 3.08 1.18
C GLY A 112 4.32 4.00 0.01
N ARG A 113 4.95 5.14 0.25
CA ARG A 113 5.51 5.99 -0.82
C ARG A 113 6.79 5.36 -1.37
N CYS A 114 6.89 5.22 -2.69
CA CYS A 114 8.06 4.61 -3.34
C CYS A 114 8.34 5.21 -4.72
N THR A 115 9.57 5.04 -5.18
CA THR A 115 10.02 5.40 -6.53
C THR A 115 9.30 4.55 -7.58
N LYS A 116 9.24 5.03 -8.83
CA LYS A 116 8.57 4.33 -9.93
C LYS A 116 9.16 2.96 -10.25
N ASP A 117 10.43 2.75 -9.92
CA ASP A 117 11.08 1.46 -10.08
C ASP A 117 10.89 0.51 -8.88
N GLY A 118 10.24 0.98 -7.81
CA GLY A 118 9.93 0.21 -6.61
C GLY A 118 11.16 -0.16 -5.78
N LYS A 119 12.31 0.52 -5.98
CA LYS A 119 13.53 0.23 -5.23
C LYS A 119 13.64 1.01 -3.94
N PHE A 120 13.19 2.26 -3.92
CA PHE A 120 13.32 3.12 -2.76
C PHE A 120 11.96 3.58 -2.25
N GLY A 121 11.88 3.79 -0.94
CA GLY A 121 10.70 4.31 -0.26
C GLY A 121 11.04 5.49 0.63
N LEU A 122 10.00 6.13 1.16
CA LEU A 122 10.13 7.20 2.14
C LEU A 122 9.67 6.71 3.51
N TYR A 123 10.40 7.14 4.53
CA TYR A 123 10.01 7.06 5.92
C TYR A 123 9.95 8.47 6.51
N ALA A 124 8.78 8.85 7.00
CA ALA A 124 8.53 10.16 7.57
C ALA A 124 7.70 9.99 8.86
N PRO A 125 8.34 9.80 10.01
CA PRO A 125 7.63 9.55 11.27
C PRO A 125 6.97 10.82 11.80
N GLY A 126 5.83 10.67 12.48
CA GLY A 126 5.03 11.80 12.98
C GLY A 126 5.73 12.76 13.96
N ARG A 127 6.90 12.37 14.51
CA ARG A 127 7.76 13.22 15.35
C ARG A 127 8.85 13.96 14.55
N GLY A 128 8.65 14.14 13.26
CA GLY A 128 9.59 14.81 12.38
C GLY A 128 10.69 13.90 11.83
N GLY A 129 11.36 14.40 10.79
CA GLY A 129 12.39 13.70 10.03
C GLY A 129 11.87 13.09 8.72
N LEU A 130 12.84 12.76 7.86
CA LEU A 130 12.60 12.18 6.54
C LEU A 130 13.82 11.37 6.12
N GLU A 131 13.60 10.09 5.83
CA GLU A 131 14.63 9.16 5.37
C GLU A 131 14.21 8.50 4.05
N LEU A 132 15.18 8.35 3.14
CA LEU A 132 15.11 7.43 2.01
C LEU A 132 15.51 6.03 2.49
N ILE A 133 14.67 5.04 2.23
CA ILE A 133 14.92 3.64 2.59
C ILE A 133 14.98 2.76 1.33
N ASP A 134 15.81 1.73 1.37
CA ASP A 134 15.81 0.66 0.36
C ASP A 134 14.66 -0.31 0.64
N LEU A 135 13.85 -0.63 -0.36
CA LEU A 135 12.70 -1.53 -0.22
C LEU A 135 13.07 -3.01 -0.32
N LYS A 136 14.33 -3.35 -0.64
CA LYS A 136 14.80 -4.73 -0.59
C LYS A 136 15.03 -5.17 0.86
N HIS A 137 15.61 -4.32 1.71
CA HIS A 137 15.98 -4.66 3.09
C HIS A 137 15.40 -3.74 4.18
N GLY A 138 14.80 -2.60 3.82
CA GLY A 138 14.30 -1.60 4.77
C GLY A 138 15.39 -0.77 5.45
N LYS A 139 16.61 -0.75 4.89
CA LYS A 139 17.72 0.04 5.41
C LYS A 139 17.60 1.50 4.96
N SER A 140 17.88 2.43 5.88
CA SER A 140 18.02 3.85 5.54
C SER A 140 19.26 4.04 4.67
N ILE A 141 19.06 4.63 3.49
CA ILE A 141 20.10 4.93 2.50
C ILE A 141 20.58 6.36 2.64
N ARG A 142 19.65 7.29 2.92
CA ARG A 142 19.94 8.70 3.08
C ARG A 142 18.95 9.35 4.03
N THR A 143 19.43 10.21 4.91
CA THR A 143 18.59 11.09 5.72
C THR A 143 18.47 12.43 5.01
N PHE A 144 17.24 12.84 4.69
CA PHE A 144 16.96 14.15 4.10
C PHE A 144 16.70 15.20 5.18
N ILE A 145 15.94 14.83 6.22
CA ILE A 145 15.66 15.67 7.38
C ILE A 145 15.97 14.84 8.63
N PRO A 146 16.89 15.30 9.50
CA PRO A 146 17.18 14.59 10.74
C PRO A 146 15.96 14.58 11.66
N LYS A 147 15.87 13.58 12.54
CA LYS A 147 14.85 13.57 13.58
C LYS A 147 15.23 14.61 14.64
N VAL A 148 14.53 15.72 14.64
CA VAL A 148 14.57 16.70 15.71
C VAL A 148 13.32 16.51 16.54
N ALA A 149 13.41 16.66 17.87
CA ALA A 149 12.26 16.56 18.77
C ALA A 149 11.32 17.76 18.56
N GLU A 150 10.61 17.74 17.45
CA GLU A 150 9.50 18.63 17.16
C GLU A 150 8.20 17.86 17.48
N GLY A 151 7.10 18.57 17.76
CA GLY A 151 5.83 17.97 18.18
C GLY A 151 5.25 16.91 17.23
N VAL A 152 4.03 16.47 17.50
CA VAL A 152 3.35 15.52 16.60
C VAL A 152 2.75 16.28 15.42
N PHE A 153 3.25 16.01 14.21
CA PHE A 153 2.75 16.64 12.98
C PHE A 153 2.03 15.65 12.08
N THR A 154 1.06 16.17 11.32
CA THR A 154 0.60 15.50 10.11
C THR A 154 1.64 15.70 9.03
N ILE A 155 2.15 14.59 8.47
CA ILE A 155 3.21 14.62 7.46
C ILE A 155 2.70 14.00 6.17
N ILE A 156 2.88 14.72 5.07
CA ILE A 156 2.61 14.24 3.71
C ILE A 156 3.94 14.19 2.97
N THR A 157 4.24 13.04 2.39
CA THR A 157 5.42 12.86 1.54
C THR A 157 5.07 12.21 0.22
N MET A 158 5.82 12.58 -0.81
CA MET A 158 5.78 11.91 -2.12
C MET A 158 7.02 12.21 -2.94
N PHE A 159 7.39 11.28 -3.82
CA PHE A 159 8.30 11.56 -4.91
C PHE A 159 7.59 12.40 -5.98
N ASN A 160 8.34 13.28 -6.65
CA ASN A 160 7.86 13.97 -7.84
C ASN A 160 7.78 12.99 -9.04
N ARG A 161 7.35 13.48 -10.20
CA ARG A 161 7.21 12.65 -11.41
C ARG A 161 8.54 12.02 -11.86
N THR A 162 9.69 12.63 -11.62
CA THR A 162 11.00 12.09 -12.08
C THR A 162 11.72 11.27 -11.03
N ASP A 163 11.16 11.13 -9.82
CA ASP A 163 11.81 10.57 -8.63
C ASP A 163 13.08 11.35 -8.16
N GLU A 164 13.38 12.50 -8.77
CA GLU A 164 14.54 13.34 -8.45
C GLU A 164 14.32 14.22 -7.21
N TYR A 165 13.06 14.53 -6.90
CA TYR A 165 12.69 15.38 -5.79
C TYR A 165 11.69 14.69 -4.87
N VAL A 166 11.77 15.00 -3.58
CA VAL A 166 10.79 14.58 -2.57
C VAL A 166 10.08 15.81 -2.06
N LEU A 167 8.75 15.81 -2.16
CA LEU A 167 7.91 16.75 -1.46
C LEU A 167 7.75 16.28 -0.01
N TYR A 168 8.03 17.18 0.92
CA TYR A 168 7.77 17.00 2.35
C TYR A 168 6.92 18.17 2.83
N TYR A 169 5.70 17.86 3.27
CA TYR A 169 4.82 18.81 3.91
C TYR A 169 4.57 18.35 5.33
N HIS A 170 4.72 19.27 6.29
CA HIS A 170 4.37 19.05 7.68
C HIS A 170 3.42 20.16 8.14
N GLY A 171 2.36 19.78 8.84
CA GLY A 171 1.37 20.71 9.39
C GLY A 171 0.88 20.24 10.75
N GLY A 172 0.70 21.17 11.69
CA GLY A 172 0.22 20.92 13.05
C GLY A 172 0.42 22.14 13.94
N ARG A 173 -0.40 22.27 14.99
CA ARG A 173 -0.15 23.25 16.06
C ARG A 173 0.88 22.65 17.03
N LYS A 174 1.83 23.45 17.52
CA LYS A 174 2.54 23.12 18.77
C LYS A 174 1.46 22.99 19.85
N THR A 175 1.21 21.77 20.31
CA THR A 175 0.53 21.52 21.58
C THR A 175 1.54 21.55 22.69
#